data_AF-T0YZL7-F1
#
_entry.id   AF-T0YZL7-F1
#
_cell.length_a   1.000
_cell.length_b   1.000
_cell.length_c   1.000
_cell.angle_alpha   90.00
_cell.angle_beta   90.00
_cell.angle_gamma   90.00
#
_symmetry.space_group_name_H-M   'P 1'
#
loop_
_entity.id
_entity.type
_entity.pdbx_description
1 polymer ?
#
loop_
_entity_poly.entity_id
_entity_poly.type
_entity_poly.pdbx_seq_one_letter_code
_entity_poly.pdbx_strand_id
1 'polypeptide(L)' 'MRFDRLWRHATLATLAPQRAGIGLIENAALTVSQGRIVFAGPMSELPAATRA' A
#
# COMPACT_ATOMS: atom_id res chain seq x y z
N MET A 1 -11.34 -5.86 4.12
CA MET A 1 -10.99 -5.44 2.73
C MET A 1 -10.59 -6.68 1.94
N ARG A 2 -10.88 -6.77 0.63
CA ARG A 2 -10.43 -7.88 -0.23
C ARG A 2 -9.35 -7.39 -1.20
N PHE A 3 -8.29 -8.17 -1.35
CA PHE A 3 -7.24 -7.96 -2.35
C PHE A 3 -6.66 -9.30 -2.81
N ASP A 4 -6.15 -9.32 -4.03
CA ASP A 4 -5.67 -10.55 -4.68
C ASP A 4 -4.15 -10.68 -4.51
N ARG A 5 -3.45 -9.54 -4.35
CA ARG A 5 -2.00 -9.47 -4.12
C ARG A 5 -1.66 -8.49 -3.00
N LEU A 6 -0.66 -8.87 -2.21
CA LEU A 6 -0.09 -8.08 -1.12
C LEU A 6 1.43 -8.10 -1.22
N TRP A 7 2.03 -6.92 -1.24
CA TRP A 7 3.46 -6.71 -0.99
C TRP A 7 3.60 -6.05 0.38
N ARG A 8 4.52 -6.54 1.20
CA ARG A 8 4.74 -6.10 2.59
C ARG A 8 6.23 -5.91 2.87
N HIS A 9 6.57 -5.15 3.92
CA HIS A 9 7.94 -4.73 4.23
C HIS A 9 8.62 -4.03 3.04
N ALA A 10 7.86 -3.23 2.29
CA ALA A 10 8.36 -2.48 1.14
C ALA A 10 8.79 -1.07 1.56
N THR A 11 9.66 -0.45 0.78
CA THR A 11 9.89 1.00 0.80
C THR A 11 9.24 1.59 -0.44
N LEU A 12 8.24 2.46 -0.26
CA LEU A 12 7.47 3.05 -1.35
C LEU A 12 7.86 4.51 -1.56
N ALA A 13 8.15 4.88 -2.81
CA ALA A 13 8.09 6.26 -3.27
C ALA A 13 6.74 6.46 -3.98
N THR A 14 5.77 7.05 -3.29
CA THR A 14 4.37 7.10 -3.80
C THR A 14 4.15 8.15 -4.87
N LEU A 15 4.97 9.20 -4.90
CA LEU A 15 4.78 10.39 -5.74
C LEU A 15 3.38 11.01 -5.60
N ALA A 16 2.72 10.80 -4.45
CA ALA A 16 1.41 11.34 -4.17
C ALA A 16 1.52 12.86 -3.98
N PRO A 17 0.78 13.69 -4.72
CA PRO A 17 0.97 15.15 -4.72
C PRO A 17 0.61 15.80 -3.38
N GLN A 18 -0.08 15.10 -2.49
CA GLN A 18 -0.42 15.56 -1.14
C GLN A 18 0.69 15.29 -0.11
N ARG A 19 1.77 14.58 -0.49
CA ARG A 19 2.89 14.25 0.40
C ARG A 19 4.12 15.06 -0.01
N ALA A 20 4.93 15.42 0.98
CA ALA A 20 6.19 16.11 0.74
C ALA A 20 7.21 15.23 0.00
N GLY A 21 8.09 15.87 -0.78
CA GLY A 21 9.13 15.19 -1.54
C GLY A 21 8.57 14.14 -2.51
N ILE A 22 9.16 12.95 -2.53
CA ILE A 22 8.67 11.82 -3.35
C ILE A 22 7.56 11.00 -2.68
N GLY A 23 7.06 11.45 -1.52
CA GLY A 23 6.11 10.69 -0.71
C GLY A 23 6.68 9.34 -0.27
N LEU A 24 7.87 9.36 0.33
CA LEU A 24 8.56 8.18 0.86
C LEU A 24 7.77 7.58 2.04
N ILE A 25 7.56 6.27 2.01
CA ILE A 25 6.98 5.49 3.11
C ILE A 25 7.85 4.25 3.31
N GLU A 26 8.49 4.18 4.48
CA GLU A 26 9.24 3.01 4.92
C GLU A 26 8.31 2.03 5.65
N ASN A 27 8.71 0.75 5.71
CA ASN A 27 7.92 -0.32 6.30
C ASN A 27 6.45 -0.29 5.85
N ALA A 28 6.27 -0.26 4.53
CA ALA A 28 4.99 -0.07 3.88
C ALA A 28 4.39 -1.40 3.38
N ALA A 29 3.10 -1.32 3.07
CA ALA A 29 2.38 -2.36 2.35
C ALA A 29 1.67 -1.77 1.12
N LEU A 30 1.58 -2.58 0.06
CA LEU A 30 0.84 -2.29 -1.16
C LEU A 30 -0.09 -3.46 -1.46
N THR A 31 -1.37 -3.17 -1.69
CA THR A 31 -2.34 -4.19 -2.07
C THR A 31 -3.01 -3.84 -3.38
N VAL A 32 -3.29 -4.88 -4.15
CA VAL A 32 -3.94 -4.77 -5.47
C VAL A 32 -5.17 -5.66 -5.50
N SER A 33 -6.28 -5.10 -5.98
CA SER A 33 -7.48 -5.86 -6.33
C SER A 33 -7.91 -5.51 -7.74
N GLN A 34 -8.22 -6.53 -8.55
CA GLN A 34 -8.68 -6.35 -9.93
C GLN A 34 -7.77 -5.41 -10.77
N GLY A 35 -6.46 -5.55 -10.59
CA GLY A 35 -5.47 -4.76 -11.33
C GLY A 35 -5.31 -3.31 -10.88
N ARG A 36 -5.98 -2.88 -9.80
CA ARG A 36 -5.86 -1.53 -9.23
C ARG A 36 -5.21 -1.55 -7.85
N ILE A 37 -4.36 -0.56 -7.56
CA ILE A 37 -3.86 -0.33 -6.20
C ILE A 37 -5.04 0.14 -5.35
N VAL A 38 -5.34 -0.62 -4.30
CA VAL A 38 -6.44 -0.31 -3.36
C VAL A 38 -5.93 0.17 -2.01
N PHE A 39 -4.65 -0.08 -1.70
CA PHE A 39 -3.95 0.50 -0.56
C PHE A 39 -2.46 0.61 -0.88
N ALA A 40 -1.85 1.74 -0.51
CA ALA A 40 -0.41 1.98 -0.53
C ALA A 40 -0.06 2.89 0.65
N GLY A 41 0.49 2.32 1.73
CA GLY A 41 0.65 3.04 2.98
C GLY A 41 1.44 2.27 4.04
N PRO A 42 1.56 2.82 5.26
CA PRO A 42 2.28 2.18 6.35
C PRO A 42 1.73 0.78 6.67
N MET A 43 2.61 -0.17 7.00
CA MET A 43 2.20 -1.54 7.31
C MET A 43 1.32 -1.61 8.58
N SER A 44 1.49 -0.67 9.51
CA SER A 44 0.64 -0.50 10.70
C SER A 44 -0.80 -0.10 10.39
N GLU A 45 -1.05 0.51 9.23
CA GLU A 45 -2.37 0.95 8.77
C GLU A 45 -3.01 -0.05 7.80
N LEU A 46 -2.33 -1.15 7.50
CA LEU A 46 -2.83 -2.15 6.57
C LEU A 46 -4.17 -2.72 7.09
N PRO A 47 -5.28 -2.58 6.34
CA PRO A 47 -6.56 -3.09 6.78
C PRO A 47 -6.54 -4.61 6.94
N ALA A 48 -7.21 -5.12 7.97
CA ALA A 48 -7.42 -6.55 8.14
C ALA A 48 -8.08 -7.13 6.87
N ALA A 49 -7.40 -8.11 6.28
CA ALA A 49 -7.74 -8.64 4.98
C ALA A 49 -8.37 -10.01 5.08
N THR A 50 -9.36 -10.25 4.23
CA THR A 50 -9.83 -11.60 3.92
C THR A 50 -9.40 -11.90 2.50
N ARG A 51 -8.78 -13.06 2.27
CA ARG A 51 -8.38 -13.50 0.93
C ARG A 51 -9.64 -13.65 0.07
N ALA A 52 -9.62 -13.11 -1.15
CA ALA A 52 -10.77 -13.14 -2.06
C ALA A 52 -11.10 -14.56 -2.53
#